data_AF-A0A812XLX2-F1
#
_entry.id   AF-A0A812XLX2-F1
#
_cell.length_a   1.000
_cell.length_b   1.000
_cell.length_c   1.000
_cell.angle_alpha   90.00
_cell.angle_beta   90.00
_cell.angle_gamma   90.00
#
_symmetry.space_group_name_H-M   'P 1'
#
loop_
_entity.id
_entity.type
_entity.pdbx_description
1 polymer ?
#
loop_
_entity_poly.entity_id
_entity_poly.type
_entity_poly.pdbx_seq_one_letter_code
_entity_poly.pdbx_strand_id
1 'polypeptide(L)'
;VNTDMLNQSSSTEEEVAWCRQQRSPEDFAAAVGPFILSLGLEDTGRNLVAPGCPESYYQTGVAYKDRPAWANGFGPFCPAREDEPPGKKPRTSEGRPRKYFISGVMLASKKKLKEDEGLVPQNYRQQIADALRKADPAAVVVDPLEAVKARAARSGVTIVDWNKDDAAVKSAFNDVVDMVRECDVIVSNLPEASMGSAVELWEARRAGLKIFTISPMADNWMLRSVT
;
A
#
# COMPACT_ATOMS: atom_id res chain seq x y z
N VAL A 1 -9.36 -23.56 7.31
CA VAL A 1 -7.92 -23.60 7.67
C VAL A 1 -7.67 -24.93 8.36
N ASN A 2 -6.62 -25.68 7.98
CA ASN A 2 -6.31 -26.96 8.61
C ASN A 2 -5.70 -26.71 10.00
N THR A 3 -6.52 -26.75 11.04
CA THR A 3 -6.14 -26.53 12.44
C THR A 3 -5.14 -27.55 12.97
N ASP A 4 -5.01 -28.71 12.31
CA ASP A 4 -4.11 -29.77 12.74
C ASP A 4 -2.64 -29.40 12.48
N MET A 5 -2.36 -28.59 11.44
CA MET A 5 -1.01 -28.08 11.18
C MET A 5 -0.53 -27.07 12.23
N LEU A 6 -1.44 -26.27 12.82
CA LEU A 6 -1.11 -25.28 13.86
C LEU A 6 -0.83 -25.93 15.22
N ASN A 7 -1.51 -27.04 15.52
CA ASN A 7 -1.26 -27.82 16.72
C ASN A 7 0.09 -28.57 16.68
N GLN A 8 0.60 -28.90 15.49
CA GLN A 8 1.87 -29.61 15.32
C GLN A 8 3.11 -28.69 15.38
N SER A 9 2.95 -27.38 15.15
CA SER A 9 4.05 -26.40 15.22
C SER A 9 4.19 -25.72 16.58
N SER A 10 3.23 -25.91 17.49
CA SER A 10 3.22 -25.30 18.82
C SER A 10 4.01 -26.18 19.80
N SER A 11 5.01 -25.60 20.46
CA SER A 11 5.96 -26.32 21.31
C SER A 11 5.59 -26.35 22.80
N THR A 12 4.57 -25.56 23.19
CA THR A 12 4.10 -25.43 24.58
C THR A 12 2.57 -25.52 24.68
N GLU A 13 2.05 -25.94 25.85
CA GLU A 13 0.59 -26.00 26.10
C GLU A 13 -0.09 -24.62 25.98
N GLU A 14 0.64 -23.56 26.28
CA GLU A 14 0.17 -22.17 26.18
C GLU A 14 -0.07 -21.76 24.72
N GLU A 15 0.84 -22.11 23.81
CA GLU A 15 0.71 -21.88 22.37
C GLU A 15 -0.47 -22.66 21.75
N VAL A 16 -0.69 -23.89 22.21
CA VAL A 16 -1.84 -24.71 21.79
C VAL A 16 -3.16 -24.11 22.28
N ALA A 17 -3.20 -23.57 23.50
CA ALA A 17 -4.37 -22.87 24.01
C ALA A 17 -4.67 -21.59 23.21
N TRP A 18 -3.65 -20.87 22.74
CA TRP A 18 -3.81 -19.68 21.90
C TRP A 18 -4.34 -19.98 20.50
N CYS A 19 -3.87 -21.06 19.87
CA CYS A 19 -4.38 -21.49 18.56
C CYS A 19 -5.89 -21.80 18.60
N ARG A 20 -6.40 -22.30 19.74
CA ARG A 20 -7.82 -22.63 19.93
C ARG A 20 -8.73 -21.42 20.12
N GLN A 21 -8.18 -20.22 20.39
CA GLN A 21 -8.95 -18.99 20.57
C GLN A 21 -9.20 -18.24 19.24
N GLN A 22 -8.74 -18.78 18.12
CA GLN A 22 -8.86 -18.13 16.81
C GLN A 22 -10.27 -18.27 16.25
N ARG A 23 -10.84 -17.13 15.84
CA ARG A 23 -12.11 -17.09 15.12
C ARG A 23 -11.91 -17.51 13.67
N SER A 24 -12.98 -18.01 13.05
CA SER A 24 -12.99 -18.20 11.61
C SER A 24 -12.85 -16.84 10.90
N PRO A 25 -12.31 -16.79 9.67
CA PRO A 25 -12.21 -15.54 8.91
C PRO A 25 -13.55 -14.82 8.71
N GLU A 26 -14.63 -15.60 8.59
CA GLU A 26 -16.00 -15.09 8.42
C GLU A 26 -16.53 -14.45 9.72
N ASP A 27 -16.32 -15.09 10.87
CA ASP A 27 -16.71 -14.55 12.17
C ASP A 27 -15.90 -13.30 12.54
N PHE A 28 -14.63 -13.26 12.13
CA PHE A 28 -13.78 -12.08 12.30
C PHE A 28 -14.28 -10.93 11.43
N ALA A 29 -14.50 -11.14 10.14
CA ALA A 29 -15.00 -10.10 9.23
C ALA A 29 -16.35 -9.53 9.69
N ALA A 30 -17.26 -10.39 10.17
CA ALA A 30 -18.55 -9.98 10.73
C ALA A 30 -18.40 -9.10 11.99
N ALA A 31 -17.41 -9.40 12.84
CA ALA A 31 -17.17 -8.63 14.07
C ALA A 31 -16.42 -7.30 13.82
N VAL A 32 -15.53 -7.26 12.83
CA VAL A 32 -14.66 -6.09 12.57
C VAL A 32 -15.35 -5.04 11.69
N GLY A 33 -16.29 -5.43 10.82
CA GLY A 33 -17.02 -4.52 9.94
C GLY A 33 -17.66 -3.32 10.68
N PRO A 34 -18.48 -3.55 11.71
CA PRO A 34 -19.08 -2.46 12.50
C PRO A 34 -18.04 -1.60 13.24
N PHE A 35 -16.94 -2.19 13.69
CA PHE A 35 -15.87 -1.47 14.39
C PHE A 35 -15.15 -0.48 13.47
N ILE A 36 -14.75 -0.90 12.27
CA ILE A 36 -14.09 -0.01 11.29
C ILE A 36 -15.00 1.17 10.92
N LEU A 37 -16.31 0.90 10.79
CA LEU A 37 -17.30 1.93 10.45
C LEU A 37 -17.60 2.90 11.60
N SER A 38 -17.20 2.56 12.83
CA SER A 38 -17.36 3.43 14.01
C SER A 38 -16.21 4.41 14.22
N LEU A 39 -15.12 4.29 13.47
CA LEU A 39 -13.91 5.08 13.65
C LEU A 39 -14.06 6.50 13.09
N GLY A 40 -13.67 7.49 13.90
CA GLY A 40 -13.70 8.91 13.56
C GLY A 40 -12.36 9.46 13.09
N LEU A 41 -12.34 10.77 12.80
CA LEU A 41 -11.11 11.47 12.41
C LEU A 41 -10.10 11.54 13.56
N GLU A 42 -10.60 11.63 14.78
CA GLU A 42 -9.86 11.62 16.05
C GLU A 42 -9.10 10.31 16.30
N ASP A 43 -9.48 9.23 15.62
CA ASP A 43 -8.83 7.92 15.73
C ASP A 43 -7.68 7.74 14.73
N THR A 44 -7.48 8.73 13.85
CA THR A 44 -6.35 8.75 12.93
C THR A 44 -5.04 8.80 13.71
N GLY A 45 -4.12 7.87 13.42
CA GLY A 45 -2.83 7.77 14.11
C GLY A 45 -2.89 7.10 15.47
N ARG A 46 -4.06 6.57 15.89
CA ARG A 46 -4.18 5.72 17.08
C ARG A 46 -4.01 4.25 16.70
N ASN A 47 -3.43 3.48 17.63
CA ASN A 47 -3.44 2.02 17.52
C ASN A 47 -4.86 1.53 17.85
N LEU A 48 -5.50 0.87 16.89
CA LEU A 48 -6.86 0.39 17.04
C LEU A 48 -6.86 -1.14 17.08
N VAL A 49 -7.49 -1.69 18.12
CA VAL A 49 -7.64 -3.12 18.33
C VAL A 49 -9.06 -3.51 17.99
N ALA A 50 -9.22 -4.41 17.03
CA ALA A 50 -10.55 -4.90 16.66
C ALA A 50 -11.19 -5.66 17.84
N PRO A 51 -12.50 -5.48 18.10
CA PRO A 51 -13.21 -6.17 19.17
C PRO A 51 -13.12 -7.69 19.03
N GLY A 52 -12.72 -8.36 20.12
CA GLY A 52 -12.59 -9.82 20.15
C GLY A 52 -11.23 -10.36 19.72
N CYS A 53 -10.24 -9.49 19.44
CA CYS A 53 -8.85 -9.92 19.37
C CYS A 53 -8.33 -10.30 20.77
N PRO A 54 -7.74 -11.49 20.97
CA PRO A 54 -7.14 -11.87 22.25
C PRO A 54 -5.99 -10.92 22.62
N GLU A 55 -5.89 -10.54 23.89
CA GLU A 55 -4.84 -9.63 24.38
C GLU A 55 -3.42 -10.16 24.12
N SER A 56 -3.27 -11.49 24.03
CA SER A 56 -2.03 -12.19 23.72
C SER A 56 -1.52 -12.00 22.27
N TYR A 57 -2.36 -11.56 21.33
CA TYR A 57 -1.88 -11.15 19.99
C TYR A 57 -0.95 -9.93 20.05
N TYR A 58 -1.02 -9.19 21.16
CA TYR A 58 -0.32 -7.93 21.36
C TYR A 58 0.81 -8.04 22.38
N GLN A 59 0.89 -9.16 23.11
CA GLN A 59 1.98 -9.47 24.02
C GLN A 59 3.10 -10.17 23.26
N THR A 60 4.13 -9.38 22.96
CA THR A 60 5.34 -9.74 22.22
C THR A 60 6.05 -10.96 22.81
N GLY A 61 6.30 -11.99 22.00
CA GLY A 61 7.18 -13.11 22.36
C GLY A 61 7.22 -14.27 21.36
N VAL A 62 6.13 -14.53 20.62
CA VAL A 62 6.07 -15.66 19.68
C VAL A 62 6.81 -15.34 18.38
N ALA A 63 7.78 -16.18 18.03
CA ALA A 63 8.54 -16.09 16.79
C ALA A 63 7.60 -16.18 15.57
N TYR A 64 7.88 -15.36 14.56
CA TYR A 64 6.96 -15.16 13.42
C TYR A 64 6.62 -16.44 12.65
N LYS A 65 7.52 -17.41 12.62
CA LYS A 65 7.33 -18.72 11.98
C LYS A 65 6.22 -19.57 12.60
N ASP A 66 5.81 -19.25 13.83
CA ASP A 66 4.84 -20.03 14.60
C ASP A 66 3.44 -19.35 14.60
N ARG A 67 3.27 -18.27 13.83
CA ARG A 67 1.98 -17.56 13.68
C ARG A 67 1.15 -18.11 12.52
N PRO A 68 -0.20 -18.13 12.63
CA PRO A 68 -1.05 -18.46 11.50
C PRO A 68 -0.91 -17.44 10.38
N ALA A 69 -0.93 -17.91 9.13
CA ALA A 69 -0.70 -17.09 7.95
C ALA A 69 -1.62 -15.85 7.81
N TRP A 70 -2.78 -15.85 8.47
CA TRP A 70 -3.75 -14.74 8.44
C TRP A 70 -3.49 -13.67 9.51
N ALA A 71 -2.69 -13.97 10.54
CA ALA A 71 -2.26 -13.05 11.60
C ALA A 71 -1.00 -12.23 11.20
N ASN A 72 -0.46 -12.53 10.03
CA ASN A 72 0.66 -11.81 9.44
C ASN A 72 0.15 -10.48 8.87
N GLY A 73 0.39 -9.39 9.60
CA GLY A 73 -0.04 -8.04 9.17
C GLY A 73 -0.20 -7.02 10.30
N PHE A 74 -0.22 -7.46 11.56
CA PHE A 74 -0.32 -6.56 12.72
C PHE A 74 0.92 -6.73 13.61
N GLY A 75 1.83 -5.76 13.52
CA GLY A 75 3.00 -5.64 14.39
C GLY A 75 2.73 -4.71 15.58
N PRO A 76 3.44 -4.87 16.70
CA PRO A 76 3.41 -3.94 17.83
C PRO A 76 4.16 -2.65 17.46
N PHE A 77 3.47 -1.51 17.52
CA PHE A 77 4.09 -0.20 17.29
C PHE A 77 4.32 0.51 18.64
N CYS A 78 5.60 0.71 18.98
CA CYS A 78 6.03 1.69 19.98
C CYS A 78 6.91 2.77 19.30
N PRO A 79 6.95 3.99 19.86
CA PRO A 79 7.01 5.22 19.08
C PRO A 79 8.42 5.72 18.79
N ALA A 80 8.59 6.38 17.64
CA ALA A 80 9.62 7.41 17.47
C ALA A 80 8.97 8.78 17.69
N ARG A 81 9.38 9.46 18.77
CA ARG A 81 9.15 10.90 18.93
C ARG A 81 9.96 11.63 17.86
N GLU A 82 9.30 12.61 17.23
CA GLU A 82 9.90 13.70 16.44
C GLU A 82 10.65 13.31 15.15
N ASP A 83 9.90 13.23 14.05
CA ASP A 83 10.41 13.45 12.69
C ASP A 83 9.26 14.02 11.81
N GLU A 84 8.66 15.13 12.25
CA GLU A 84 7.81 15.93 11.35
C GLU A 84 8.72 16.70 10.37
N PRO A 85 8.62 16.51 9.05
CA PRO A 85 9.25 17.43 8.12
C PRO A 85 8.68 18.84 8.33
N PRO A 86 9.51 19.89 8.35
CA PRO A 86 9.04 21.23 8.71
C PRO A 86 8.07 21.78 7.67
N GLY A 87 6.85 22.07 8.12
CA GLY A 87 6.04 23.16 7.61
C GLY A 87 5.40 22.98 6.23
N LYS A 88 4.40 22.10 6.12
CA LYS A 88 3.28 22.33 5.20
C LYS A 88 1.96 22.00 5.88
N LYS A 89 1.07 23.00 5.97
CA LYS A 89 -0.32 22.79 6.40
C LYS A 89 -0.94 21.68 5.54
N PRO A 90 -1.69 20.72 6.12
CA PRO A 90 -2.39 19.72 5.34
C PRO A 90 -3.26 20.42 4.28
N ARG A 91 -3.18 19.97 3.02
CA ARG A 91 -4.04 20.46 1.94
C ARG A 91 -5.49 20.07 2.29
N THR A 92 -6.23 20.99 2.89
CA THR A 92 -7.67 20.84 3.14
C THR A 92 -8.38 20.87 1.78
N SER A 93 -8.92 19.73 1.35
CA SER A 93 -9.65 19.57 0.09
C SER A 93 -11.09 20.09 0.16
N GLU A 94 -11.41 21.02 1.06
CA GLU A 94 -12.78 21.49 1.23
C GLU A 94 -13.25 22.14 -0.07
N GLY A 95 -14.21 21.48 -0.74
CA GLY A 95 -14.86 21.98 -1.95
C GLY A 95 -14.27 21.54 -3.30
N ARG A 96 -13.15 20.78 -3.35
CA ARG A 96 -12.64 20.25 -4.64
C ARG A 96 -12.48 18.73 -4.65
N PRO A 97 -12.70 18.07 -5.81
CA PRO A 97 -12.33 16.68 -6.05
C PRO A 97 -10.91 16.35 -5.56
N ARG A 98 -10.76 15.23 -4.85
CA ARG A 98 -9.46 14.71 -4.43
C ARG A 98 -8.81 13.99 -5.60
N LYS A 99 -7.50 14.22 -5.78
CA LYS A 99 -6.68 13.55 -6.78
C LYS A 99 -5.93 12.38 -6.16
N TYR A 100 -6.14 11.19 -6.70
CA TYR A 100 -5.54 9.94 -6.23
C TYR A 100 -4.54 9.42 -7.26
N PHE A 101 -3.28 9.32 -6.89
CA PHE A 101 -2.23 8.71 -7.71
C PHE A 101 -2.16 7.21 -7.46
N ILE A 102 -2.25 6.38 -8.51
CA ILE A 102 -2.10 4.92 -8.38
C ILE A 102 -0.66 4.52 -8.73
N SER A 103 0.12 4.28 -7.68
CA SER A 103 1.49 3.77 -7.77
C SER A 103 1.49 2.24 -7.79
N GLY A 104 2.55 1.65 -8.35
CA GLY A 104 2.78 0.22 -8.25
C GLY A 104 3.83 -0.29 -9.22
N VAL A 105 4.11 -1.59 -9.13
CA VAL A 105 5.13 -2.26 -9.93
C VAL A 105 4.71 -2.27 -11.41
N MET A 106 5.54 -1.68 -12.28
CA MET A 106 5.37 -1.75 -13.73
C MET A 106 6.35 -2.75 -14.35
N LEU A 107 7.65 -2.50 -14.18
CA LEU A 107 8.74 -3.30 -14.79
C LEU A 107 9.52 -4.17 -13.80
N ALA A 108 9.25 -4.04 -12.49
CA ALA A 108 9.95 -4.76 -11.43
C ALA A 108 11.48 -4.73 -11.63
N SER A 109 12.15 -5.88 -11.50
CA SER A 109 13.59 -6.05 -11.75
C SER A 109 13.93 -6.49 -13.19
N LYS A 110 13.00 -6.38 -14.15
CA LYS A 110 13.23 -6.86 -15.53
C LYS A 110 14.25 -5.97 -16.25
N LYS A 111 15.20 -6.60 -16.93
CA LYS A 111 16.33 -5.93 -17.62
C LYS A 111 15.97 -5.33 -18.98
N LYS A 112 14.84 -5.73 -19.59
CA LYS A 112 14.39 -5.25 -20.91
C LYS A 112 12.86 -5.25 -20.98
N LEU A 113 12.30 -4.18 -21.54
CA LEU A 113 10.94 -4.14 -22.06
C LEU A 113 10.95 -4.82 -23.44
N LYS A 114 10.54 -6.08 -23.51
CA LYS A 114 10.20 -6.73 -24.78
C LYS A 114 8.67 -6.72 -24.86
N GLU A 115 8.11 -5.84 -25.67
CA GLU A 115 6.65 -5.74 -25.91
C GLU A 115 5.83 -5.68 -24.59
N ASP A 116 4.51 -5.92 -24.67
CA ASP A 116 3.63 -5.95 -23.49
C ASP A 116 3.97 -7.09 -22.49
N GLU A 117 4.81 -8.07 -22.89
CA GLU A 117 5.30 -9.17 -22.03
C GLU A 117 6.24 -8.70 -20.91
N GLY A 118 6.75 -7.47 -21.03
CA GLY A 118 7.63 -6.86 -20.04
C GLY A 118 6.93 -6.40 -18.77
N LEU A 119 5.63 -6.11 -18.78
CA LEU A 119 4.95 -5.56 -17.61
C LEU A 119 4.50 -6.65 -16.63
N VAL A 120 4.52 -6.35 -15.32
CA VAL A 120 3.77 -7.13 -14.33
C VAL A 120 2.26 -6.93 -14.61
N PRO A 121 1.35 -7.89 -14.33
CA PRO A 121 -0.08 -7.67 -14.54
C PRO A 121 -0.57 -6.35 -13.92
N GLN A 122 -1.23 -5.51 -14.72
CA GLN A 122 -1.65 -4.14 -14.32
C GLN A 122 -3.14 -4.05 -13.96
N ASN A 123 -3.86 -5.16 -13.91
CA ASN A 123 -5.29 -5.22 -13.59
C ASN A 123 -5.65 -4.65 -12.21
N TYR A 124 -4.69 -4.65 -11.26
CA TYR A 124 -4.86 -4.03 -9.95
C TYR A 124 -5.16 -2.53 -10.03
N ARG A 125 -4.67 -1.82 -11.06
CA ARG A 125 -4.87 -0.37 -11.21
C ARG A 125 -6.35 -0.05 -11.39
N GLN A 126 -7.04 -0.82 -12.22
CA GLN A 126 -8.49 -0.66 -12.43
C GLN A 126 -9.27 -1.00 -11.15
N GLN A 127 -8.91 -2.10 -10.46
CA GLN A 127 -9.57 -2.48 -9.21
C GLN A 127 -9.45 -1.40 -8.13
N ILE A 128 -8.26 -0.79 -7.99
CA ILE A 128 -8.03 0.32 -7.07
C ILE A 128 -8.84 1.55 -7.51
N ALA A 129 -8.82 1.89 -8.80
CA ALA A 129 -9.57 3.02 -9.32
C ALA A 129 -11.08 2.88 -9.05
N ASP A 130 -11.63 1.68 -9.23
CA ASP A 130 -13.06 1.41 -8.99
C ASP A 130 -13.41 1.44 -7.50
N ALA A 131 -12.54 0.89 -6.64
CA ALA A 131 -12.69 0.99 -5.19
C ALA A 131 -12.66 2.46 -4.72
N LEU A 132 -11.74 3.27 -5.26
CA LEU A 132 -11.63 4.69 -4.97
C LEU A 132 -12.87 5.45 -5.40
N ARG A 133 -13.36 5.27 -6.63
CA ARG A 133 -14.58 5.93 -7.12
C ARG A 133 -15.82 5.52 -6.35
N LYS A 134 -15.88 4.28 -5.85
CA LYS A 134 -16.97 3.83 -5.00
C LYS A 134 -16.95 4.52 -3.63
N ALA A 135 -15.77 4.73 -3.05
CA ALA A 135 -15.62 5.37 -1.74
C ALA A 135 -15.67 6.91 -1.81
N ASP A 136 -15.16 7.49 -2.90
CA ASP A 136 -15.19 8.92 -3.22
C ASP A 136 -15.68 9.08 -4.67
N PRO A 137 -16.99 9.28 -4.88
CA PRO A 137 -17.56 9.46 -6.21
C PRO A 137 -17.00 10.67 -6.98
N ALA A 138 -16.41 11.64 -6.28
CA ALA A 138 -15.77 12.79 -6.90
C ALA A 138 -14.27 12.56 -7.17
N ALA A 139 -13.72 11.37 -6.87
CA ALA A 139 -12.30 11.09 -7.03
C ALA A 139 -11.81 11.30 -8.47
N VAL A 140 -10.71 12.03 -8.59
CA VAL A 140 -9.93 12.12 -9.83
C VAL A 140 -8.78 11.14 -9.73
N VAL A 141 -8.84 10.05 -10.50
CA VAL A 141 -7.80 9.01 -10.51
C VAL A 141 -6.73 9.35 -11.54
N VAL A 142 -5.47 9.36 -11.09
CA VAL A 142 -4.28 9.56 -11.92
C VAL A 142 -3.53 8.24 -12.02
N ASP A 143 -3.52 7.66 -13.22
CA ASP A 143 -2.75 6.46 -13.53
C ASP A 143 -1.49 6.84 -14.34
N PRO A 144 -0.28 6.73 -13.75
CA PRO A 144 0.97 7.09 -14.42
C PRO A 144 1.24 6.24 -15.67
N LEU A 145 0.80 4.98 -15.74
CA LEU A 145 1.03 4.14 -16.92
C LEU A 145 0.26 4.69 -18.12
N GLU A 146 -1.01 5.04 -17.92
CA GLU A 146 -1.85 5.62 -18.96
C GLU A 146 -1.35 7.01 -19.37
N ALA A 147 -0.88 7.82 -18.42
CA ALA A 147 -0.26 9.11 -18.72
C ALA A 147 0.99 8.98 -19.60
N VAL A 148 1.87 8.03 -19.30
CA VAL A 148 3.07 7.74 -20.09
C VAL A 148 2.69 7.22 -21.48
N LYS A 149 1.78 6.24 -21.58
CA LYS A 149 1.30 5.73 -22.89
C LYS A 149 0.69 6.83 -23.75
N ALA A 150 -0.16 7.68 -23.18
CA ALA A 150 -0.77 8.79 -23.90
C ALA A 150 0.27 9.80 -24.40
N ARG A 151 1.33 10.05 -23.62
CA ARG A 151 2.43 10.94 -24.03
C ARG A 151 3.26 10.32 -25.18
N ALA A 152 3.54 9.02 -25.11
CA ALA A 152 4.21 8.28 -26.19
C ALA A 152 3.41 8.41 -27.49
N ALA A 153 2.11 8.13 -27.43
CA ALA A 153 1.20 8.20 -28.57
C ALA A 153 1.12 9.60 -29.20
N ARG A 154 1.09 10.67 -28.39
CA ARG A 154 1.15 12.07 -28.88
C ARG A 154 2.43 12.39 -29.64
N SER A 155 3.52 11.67 -29.34
CA SER A 155 4.82 11.83 -29.99
C SER A 155 4.99 10.90 -31.20
N GLY A 156 3.95 10.14 -31.56
CA GLY A 156 3.96 9.21 -32.69
C GLY A 156 4.79 7.94 -32.46
N VAL A 157 5.15 7.63 -31.20
CA VAL A 157 5.99 6.49 -30.85
C VAL A 157 5.29 5.55 -29.87
N THR A 158 5.66 4.28 -29.88
CA THR A 158 5.21 3.32 -28.86
C THR A 158 6.04 3.47 -27.58
N ILE A 159 5.53 3.00 -26.44
CA ILE A 159 6.31 2.97 -25.18
C ILE A 159 7.57 2.09 -25.31
N VAL A 160 7.53 1.07 -26.19
CA VAL A 160 8.68 0.19 -26.46
C VAL A 160 9.77 0.94 -27.22
N ASP A 161 9.41 1.75 -28.21
CA ASP A 161 10.37 2.59 -28.92
C ASP A 161 10.93 3.68 -28.02
N TRP A 162 10.07 4.23 -27.15
CA TRP A 162 10.47 5.26 -26.22
C TRP A 162 11.44 4.75 -25.15
N ASN A 163 11.31 3.49 -24.74
CA ASN A 163 12.22 2.82 -23.81
C ASN A 163 13.64 2.57 -24.39
N LYS A 164 13.88 2.86 -25.69
CA LYS A 164 15.21 2.81 -26.31
C LYS A 164 15.94 4.15 -26.25
N ASP A 165 15.27 5.22 -25.85
CA ASP A 165 15.82 6.58 -25.74
C ASP A 165 15.90 7.00 -24.25
N ASP A 166 17.12 7.13 -23.75
CA ASP A 166 17.36 7.49 -22.34
C ASP A 166 16.85 8.89 -21.97
N ALA A 167 16.91 9.86 -22.89
CA ALA A 167 16.47 11.24 -22.62
C ALA A 167 14.95 11.28 -22.45
N ALA A 168 14.27 10.57 -23.33
CA ALA A 168 12.85 10.26 -23.28
C ALA A 168 12.43 9.59 -21.97
N VAL A 169 13.08 8.49 -21.58
CA VAL A 169 12.77 7.75 -20.35
C VAL A 169 12.97 8.63 -19.12
N LYS A 170 14.09 9.38 -19.04
CA LYS A 170 14.35 10.31 -17.94
C LYS A 170 13.28 11.39 -17.85
N SER A 171 12.88 11.96 -18.98
CA SER A 171 11.82 12.96 -19.01
C SER A 171 10.47 12.38 -18.59
N ALA A 172 10.09 11.19 -19.07
CA ALA A 172 8.84 10.54 -18.68
C ALA A 172 8.81 10.20 -17.18
N PHE A 173 9.94 9.74 -16.63
CA PHE A 173 10.06 9.47 -15.20
C PHE A 173 9.90 10.73 -14.35
N ASN A 174 10.54 11.84 -14.74
CA ASN A 174 10.40 13.12 -14.03
C ASN A 174 8.95 13.62 -14.06
N ASP A 175 8.27 13.52 -15.22
CA ASP A 175 6.85 13.88 -15.31
C ASP A 175 5.98 13.06 -14.35
N VAL A 176 6.23 11.75 -14.23
CA VAL A 176 5.51 10.88 -13.29
C VAL A 176 5.73 11.31 -11.85
N VAL A 177 6.98 11.64 -11.48
CA VAL A 177 7.31 12.15 -10.14
C VAL A 177 6.62 13.50 -9.88
N ASP A 178 6.57 14.39 -10.86
CA ASP A 178 5.88 15.67 -10.71
C ASP A 178 4.36 15.50 -10.61
N MET A 179 3.76 14.54 -11.34
CA MET A 179 2.34 14.18 -11.20
C MET A 179 1.98 13.76 -9.78
N VAL A 180 2.86 13.08 -9.06
CA VAL A 180 2.63 12.72 -7.64
C VAL A 180 2.39 13.98 -6.80
N ARG A 181 3.18 15.04 -7.01
CA ARG A 181 3.11 16.30 -6.22
C ARG A 181 1.82 17.08 -6.48
N GLU A 182 1.16 16.84 -7.61
CA GLU A 182 -0.13 17.43 -7.96
C GLU A 182 -1.33 16.70 -7.35
N CYS A 183 -1.10 15.53 -6.73
CA CYS A 183 -2.12 14.72 -6.11
C CYS A 183 -2.30 15.06 -4.62
N ASP A 184 -3.37 14.51 -4.05
CA ASP A 184 -3.72 14.64 -2.62
C ASP A 184 -3.43 13.34 -1.86
N VAL A 185 -3.57 12.20 -2.55
CA VAL A 185 -3.40 10.86 -2.00
C VAL A 185 -2.61 10.02 -3.00
N ILE A 186 -1.71 9.18 -2.50
CA ILE A 186 -1.08 8.11 -3.27
C ILE A 186 -1.52 6.76 -2.72
N VAL A 187 -1.94 5.86 -3.60
CA VAL A 187 -2.24 4.46 -3.30
C VAL A 187 -1.24 3.60 -4.06
N SER A 188 -0.34 2.93 -3.35
CA SER A 188 0.74 2.14 -3.95
C SER A 188 0.50 0.65 -3.72
N ASN A 189 0.32 -0.11 -4.80
CA ASN A 189 0.25 -1.57 -4.75
C ASN A 189 1.64 -2.17 -5.01
N LEU A 190 2.24 -2.72 -3.96
CA LEU A 190 3.62 -3.18 -3.93
C LEU A 190 3.70 -4.63 -3.41
N PRO A 191 3.35 -5.64 -4.23
CA PRO A 191 3.57 -7.03 -3.86
C PRO A 191 5.06 -7.38 -3.71
N GLU A 192 5.93 -6.61 -4.36
CA GLU A 192 7.39 -6.70 -4.30
C GLU A 192 8.01 -5.30 -4.38
N ALA A 193 9.32 -5.21 -4.12
CA ALA A 193 10.04 -3.94 -4.14
C ALA A 193 10.11 -3.34 -5.55
N SER A 194 9.84 -2.04 -5.66
CA SER A 194 9.90 -1.29 -6.92
C SER A 194 10.69 0.00 -6.72
N MET A 195 11.78 0.15 -7.47
CA MET A 195 12.62 1.36 -7.40
C MET A 195 11.84 2.61 -7.82
N GLY A 196 11.00 2.52 -8.86
CA GLY A 196 10.18 3.65 -9.29
C GLY A 196 9.17 4.06 -8.22
N SER A 197 8.46 3.08 -7.65
CA SER A 197 7.47 3.33 -6.60
C SER A 197 8.09 3.83 -5.30
N ALA A 198 9.32 3.44 -4.99
CA ALA A 198 10.07 3.99 -3.85
C ALA A 198 10.30 5.50 -4.00
N VAL A 199 10.64 5.97 -5.21
CA VAL A 199 10.81 7.40 -5.49
C VAL A 199 9.47 8.13 -5.42
N GLU A 200 8.41 7.56 -6.00
CA GLU A 200 7.05 8.12 -5.94
C GLU A 200 6.58 8.30 -4.48
N LEU A 201 6.76 7.28 -3.64
CA LEU A 201 6.37 7.33 -2.23
C LEU A 201 7.21 8.31 -1.41
N TRP A 202 8.52 8.37 -1.67
CA TRP A 202 9.39 9.35 -1.03
C TRP A 202 8.98 10.78 -1.37
N GLU A 203 8.67 11.05 -2.63
CA GLU A 203 8.23 12.38 -3.07
C GLU A 203 6.83 12.71 -2.57
N ALA A 204 5.92 11.73 -2.46
CA ALA A 204 4.64 11.90 -1.80
C ALA A 204 4.79 12.31 -0.32
N ARG A 205 5.70 11.66 0.43
CA ARG A 205 6.00 12.00 1.83
C ARG A 205 6.51 13.43 1.94
N ARG A 206 7.48 13.82 1.10
CA ARG A 206 8.05 15.17 1.06
C ARG A 206 7.02 16.24 0.68
N ALA A 207 6.04 15.89 -0.14
CA ALA A 207 4.97 16.77 -0.55
C ALA A 207 3.79 16.81 0.45
N GLY A 208 3.80 15.98 1.50
CA GLY A 208 2.76 15.93 2.53
C GLY A 208 1.47 15.27 2.06
N LEU A 209 1.55 14.33 1.12
CA LEU A 209 0.39 13.56 0.65
C LEU A 209 0.00 12.50 1.68
N LYS A 210 -1.28 12.08 1.64
CA LYS A 210 -1.70 10.85 2.33
C LYS A 210 -1.18 9.65 1.55
N ILE A 211 -0.55 8.70 2.24
CA ILE A 211 0.08 7.53 1.64
C ILE A 211 -0.66 6.27 2.10
N PHE A 212 -1.15 5.47 1.16
CA PHE A 212 -1.69 4.14 1.40
C PHE A 212 -0.87 3.11 0.62
N THR A 213 -0.42 2.07 1.31
CA THR A 213 0.37 0.99 0.70
C THR A 213 -0.35 -0.34 0.85
N ILE A 214 -0.51 -1.06 -0.25
CA ILE A 214 -1.00 -2.44 -0.29
C ILE A 214 0.22 -3.31 -0.56
N SER A 215 0.80 -3.89 0.49
CA SER A 215 2.08 -4.60 0.40
C SER A 215 2.25 -5.66 1.49
N PRO A 216 2.89 -6.82 1.18
CA PRO A 216 3.34 -7.76 2.20
C PRO A 216 4.67 -7.34 2.86
N MET A 217 5.32 -6.26 2.41
CA MET A 217 6.68 -5.89 2.80
C MET A 217 6.75 -5.01 4.05
N ALA A 218 6.14 -5.44 5.16
CA ALA A 218 6.04 -4.65 6.40
C ALA A 218 7.40 -4.20 6.97
N ASP A 219 8.46 -5.00 6.79
CA ASP A 219 9.82 -4.68 7.27
C ASP A 219 10.62 -3.81 6.32
N ASN A 220 10.12 -3.53 5.11
CA ASN A 220 10.84 -2.73 4.14
C ASN A 220 11.04 -1.30 4.67
N TRP A 221 12.31 -0.90 4.78
CA TRP A 221 12.67 0.39 5.37
C TRP A 221 12.07 1.58 4.62
N MET A 222 11.94 1.50 3.30
CA MET A 222 11.33 2.59 2.54
C MET A 222 9.86 2.74 2.91
N LEU A 223 9.08 1.64 2.94
CA LEU A 223 7.67 1.70 3.35
C LEU A 223 7.54 2.26 4.78
N ARG A 224 8.31 1.73 5.72
CA ARG A 224 8.31 2.19 7.12
C ARG A 224 8.73 3.65 7.30
N SER A 225 9.47 4.22 6.35
CA SER A 225 9.94 5.60 6.42
C SER A 225 8.92 6.60 5.84
N VAL A 226 7.96 6.13 5.04
CA VAL A 226 7.01 6.97 4.29
C VAL A 226 5.56 6.82 4.76
N THR A 227 5.21 5.71 5.41
CA THR A 227 3.89 5.48 6.04
C THR A 227 3.98 5.65 7.54
#